data_AF-A0A662I2J5-F1
#
_entry.id   AF-A0A662I2J5-F1
#
_cell.length_a   1.000
_cell.length_b   1.000
_cell.length_c   1.000
_cell.angle_alpha   90.00
_cell.angle_beta   90.00
_cell.angle_gamma   90.00
#
_symmetry.space_group_name_H-M   'P 1'
#
loop_
_entity.id
_entity.type
_entity.pdbx_description
1 polymer ?
#
loop_
_entity_poly.entity_id
_entity_poly.type
_entity_poly.pdbx_seq_one_letter_code
_entity_poly.pdbx_strand_id
1 'polypeptide(L)'
;MNIIAVGKGHAVESLKLLGFDVCKVRELSEEEAMKVCEKALEAKAIVIEEEVYKAFKHKINPVTSGMKNPPVLIVVPSIEIRETSRLKELYSLLSQAVGVKLRWVK
;
A
#
# COMPACT_ATOMS: atom_id res chain seq x y z
N MET A 1 -16.65 8.39 5.07
CA MET A 1 -15.45 8.68 4.26
C MET A 1 -14.42 7.68 4.71
N ASN A 2 -14.24 6.56 4.00
CA ASN A 2 -13.51 5.42 4.54
C ASN A 2 -12.05 5.44 4.05
N ILE A 3 -11.13 5.78 4.95
CA ILE A 3 -9.69 5.60 4.73
C ILE A 3 -9.32 4.33 5.49
N ILE A 4 -8.75 3.36 4.78
CA ILE A 4 -8.34 2.10 5.40
C ILE A 4 -6.85 2.17 5.73
N ALA A 5 -6.47 1.60 6.86
CA ALA A 5 -5.07 1.43 7.26
C ALA A 5 -4.75 -0.06 7.37
N VAL A 6 -3.73 -0.51 6.65
CA VAL A 6 -3.39 -1.93 6.50
C VAL A 6 -1.95 -2.17 6.94
N GLY A 7 -1.74 -3.13 7.82
CA GLY A 7 -0.38 -3.47 8.23
C GLY A 7 -0.31 -4.55 9.30
N LYS A 8 0.91 -5.01 9.57
CA LYS A 8 1.25 -5.96 10.63
C LYS A 8 1.72 -5.25 11.89
N GLY A 9 2.34 -4.07 11.76
CA GLY A 9 2.88 -3.31 12.87
C GLY A 9 1.81 -2.76 13.82
N HIS A 10 2.15 -2.61 15.10
CA HIS A 10 1.25 -2.01 16.10
C HIS A 10 0.94 -0.54 15.82
N ALA A 11 1.79 0.17 15.05
CA ALA A 11 1.55 1.55 14.62
C ALA A 11 0.21 1.73 13.89
N VAL A 12 -0.17 0.75 13.07
CA VAL A 12 -1.39 0.82 12.26
C VAL A 12 -2.64 0.80 13.14
N GLU A 13 -2.59 0.09 14.26
CA GLU A 13 -3.69 0.04 15.25
C GLU A 13 -4.03 1.44 15.78
N SER A 14 -3.02 2.26 16.02
CA SER A 14 -3.16 3.63 16.54
C SER A 14 -3.95 4.55 15.60
N LEU A 15 -3.97 4.25 14.29
CA LEU A 15 -4.73 5.04 13.30
C LEU A 15 -6.24 4.91 13.50
N LYS A 16 -6.71 3.87 14.21
CA LYS A 16 -8.12 3.74 14.60
C LYS A 16 -8.61 4.95 15.39
N LEU A 17 -7.74 5.55 16.21
CA LEU A 17 -8.05 6.75 17.01
C LEU A 17 -8.30 7.99 16.12
N LEU A 18 -7.78 7.98 14.89
CA LEU A 18 -7.96 9.04 13.90
C LEU A 18 -9.14 8.75 12.95
N GLY A 19 -9.93 7.70 13.23
CA GLY A 19 -11.10 7.32 12.42
C GLY A 19 -10.78 6.48 11.19
N PHE A 20 -9.57 5.90 11.09
CA PHE A 20 -9.25 4.96 10.02
C PHE A 20 -9.92 3.61 10.28
N ASP A 21 -10.37 2.96 9.21
CA ASP A 21 -10.76 1.56 9.27
C ASP A 21 -9.49 0.68 9.19
N VAL A 22 -9.11 0.12 10.34
CA VAL A 22 -7.86 -0.64 10.46
C VAL A 22 -8.08 -2.10 10.06
N CYS A 23 -7.30 -2.55 9.09
CA CYS A 23 -7.16 -3.94 8.69
C CYS A 23 -5.80 -4.47 9.18
N LYS A 24 -5.82 -5.15 10.32
CA LYS A 24 -4.63 -5.79 10.87
C LYS A 24 -4.33 -7.07 10.09
N VAL A 25 -3.10 -7.15 9.58
CA VAL A 25 -2.58 -8.34 8.89
C VAL A 25 -1.74 -9.13 9.90
N ARG A 26 -2.12 -10.36 10.19
CA ARG A 26 -1.37 -11.27 11.07
C ARG A 26 -0.33 -12.04 10.27
N GLU A 27 -0.69 -12.45 9.06
CA GLU A 27 0.12 -13.31 8.20
C GLU A 27 -0.01 -12.90 6.74
N LEU A 28 1.05 -13.15 5.97
CA LEU A 28 1.05 -12.84 4.53
C LEU A 28 0.38 -13.98 3.75
N SER A 29 -0.85 -14.32 4.14
CA SER A 29 -1.63 -15.40 3.55
C SER A 29 -2.61 -14.90 2.49
N GLU A 30 -3.12 -15.83 1.68
CA GLU A 30 -4.08 -15.56 0.63
C GLU A 30 -5.43 -15.05 1.18
N GLU A 31 -5.85 -15.57 2.34
CA GLU A 31 -7.07 -15.16 3.01
C GLU A 31 -7.01 -13.69 3.46
N GLU A 32 -5.89 -13.27 4.05
CA GLU A 32 -5.71 -11.87 4.45
C GLU A 32 -5.57 -10.93 3.25
N ALA A 33 -4.94 -11.39 2.17
CA ALA A 33 -4.92 -10.62 0.93
C ALA A 33 -6.34 -10.35 0.38
N MET A 34 -7.23 -11.34 0.44
CA MET A 34 -8.63 -11.18 0.04
C MET A 34 -9.38 -10.20 0.95
N LYS A 35 -9.21 -10.31 2.27
CA LYS A 35 -9.78 -9.35 3.24
C LYS A 35 -9.35 -7.91 2.97
N VAL A 36 -8.08 -7.71 2.62
CA VAL A 36 -7.56 -6.38 2.23
C VAL A 36 -8.21 -5.90 0.93
N CYS A 37 -8.35 -6.76 -0.07
CA CYS A 37 -9.01 -6.42 -1.34
C CYS A 37 -10.49 -6.05 -1.15
N GLU A 38 -11.24 -6.77 -0.33
CA GLU A 38 -12.64 -6.46 -0.02
C GLU A 38 -12.78 -5.06 0.60
N LYS A 39 -11.95 -4.75 1.59
CA LYS A 39 -11.91 -3.40 2.20
C LYS A 39 -11.46 -2.32 1.21
N ALA A 40 -10.54 -2.64 0.30
CA ALA A 40 -10.03 -1.71 -0.70
C ALA A 40 -11.11 -1.25 -1.69
N LEU A 41 -12.09 -2.11 -2.02
CA LEU A 41 -13.18 -1.80 -2.95
C LEU A 41 -14.07 -0.65 -2.49
N GLU A 42 -14.22 -0.47 -1.18
CA GLU A 42 -15.07 0.56 -0.58
C GLU A 42 -14.28 1.79 -0.10
N ALA A 43 -12.95 1.72 -0.18
CA ALA A 43 -12.06 2.74 0.32
C ALA A 43 -11.94 3.92 -0.64
N LYS A 44 -11.73 5.13 -0.10
CA LYS A 44 -11.25 6.28 -0.89
C LYS A 44 -9.73 6.37 -0.89
N ALA A 45 -9.10 5.87 0.17
CA ALA A 45 -7.66 5.82 0.31
C ALA A 45 -7.25 4.61 1.15
N ILE A 46 -6.08 4.07 0.84
CA ILE A 46 -5.48 2.90 1.48
C ILE A 46 -4.09 3.32 1.95
N VAL A 47 -3.88 3.37 3.27
CA VAL A 47 -2.56 3.47 3.87
C VAL A 47 -2.09 2.06 4.15
N ILE A 48 -0.97 1.63 3.56
CA ILE A 48 -0.50 0.25 3.67
C ILE A 48 0.99 0.19 4.01
N GLU A 49 1.37 -0.61 4.99
CA GLU A 49 2.78 -0.89 5.29
C GLU A 49 3.46 -1.57 4.11
N GLU A 50 4.72 -1.20 3.85
CA GLU A 50 5.42 -1.62 2.64
C GLU A 50 5.54 -3.14 2.49
N GLU A 51 5.82 -3.85 3.57
CA GLU A 51 5.94 -5.32 3.55
C GLU A 51 4.64 -6.00 3.11
N VAL A 52 3.48 -5.50 3.58
CA VAL A 52 2.17 -6.00 3.20
C VAL A 52 1.87 -5.64 1.75
N TYR A 53 2.17 -4.40 1.34
CA TYR A 53 2.00 -4.00 -0.05
C TYR A 53 2.83 -4.86 -0.99
N LYS A 54 4.12 -5.10 -0.70
CA LYS A 54 4.99 -5.94 -1.53
C LYS A 54 4.45 -7.36 -1.66
N ALA A 55 3.90 -7.92 -0.60
CA ALA A 55 3.28 -9.24 -0.60
C ALA A 55 1.98 -9.26 -1.44
N PHE A 56 1.11 -8.27 -1.29
CA PHE A 56 -0.26 -8.31 -1.83
C PHE A 56 -0.49 -7.49 -3.11
N LYS A 57 0.49 -6.71 -3.58
CA LYS A 57 0.36 -5.81 -4.76
C LYS A 57 -0.17 -6.50 -6.01
N HIS A 58 0.17 -7.77 -6.22
CA HIS A 58 -0.25 -8.55 -7.38
C HIS A 58 -1.76 -8.84 -7.38
N LYS A 59 -2.44 -8.73 -6.23
CA LYS A 59 -3.89 -8.83 -6.09
C LYS A 59 -4.56 -7.47 -5.97
N ILE A 60 -3.97 -6.56 -5.19
CA ILE A 60 -4.53 -5.22 -4.97
C ILE A 60 -4.55 -4.40 -6.26
N ASN A 61 -3.47 -4.46 -7.07
CA ASN A 61 -3.36 -3.61 -8.26
C ASN A 61 -4.40 -3.96 -9.34
N PRO A 62 -4.63 -5.25 -9.71
CA PRO A 62 -5.69 -5.59 -10.67
C PRO A 62 -7.08 -5.16 -10.21
N VAL A 63 -7.41 -5.40 -8.92
CA VAL A 63 -8.71 -5.06 -8.35
C VAL A 63 -8.95 -3.55 -8.40
N THR A 64 -7.98 -2.76 -7.95
CA THR A 64 -8.09 -1.29 -7.93
C THR A 64 -8.08 -0.69 -9.33
N SER A 65 -7.31 -1.25 -10.28
CA SER A 65 -7.24 -0.73 -11.65
C SER A 65 -8.53 -0.90 -12.45
N GLY A 66 -9.37 -1.88 -12.08
CA GLY A 66 -10.69 -2.08 -12.68
C GLY A 66 -11.76 -1.10 -12.21
N MET A 67 -11.48 -0.28 -11.19
CA MET A 67 -12.44 0.64 -10.61
C MET A 67 -12.52 1.94 -11.42
N LYS A 68 -13.75 2.48 -11.58
CA LYS A 68 -13.96 3.81 -12.18
C LYS A 68 -13.24 4.91 -11.40
N ASN A 69 -13.24 4.80 -10.07
CA ASN A 69 -12.56 5.70 -9.15
C ASN A 69 -11.71 4.86 -8.19
N PRO A 70 -10.45 4.54 -8.54
CA PRO A 70 -9.59 3.74 -7.69
C PRO A 70 -9.24 4.50 -6.40
N PRO A 71 -9.06 3.79 -5.28
CA PRO A 71 -8.58 4.41 -4.05
C PRO A 71 -7.14 4.91 -4.22
N VAL A 72 -6.82 6.02 -3.52
CA VAL A 72 -5.43 6.49 -3.44
C VAL A 72 -4.62 5.52 -2.58
N LEU A 73 -3.59 4.91 -3.17
CA LEU A 73 -2.71 3.97 -2.47
C LEU A 73 -1.48 4.71 -1.91
N ILE A 74 -1.36 4.72 -0.58
CA ILE A 74 -0.28 5.35 0.16
C ILE A 74 0.53 4.25 0.85
N VAL A 75 1.75 4.01 0.36
CA VAL A 75 2.63 3.00 0.96
C VAL A 75 3.54 3.66 1.97
N VAL A 76 3.53 3.16 3.21
CA VAL A 76 4.25 3.71 4.35
C VAL A 76 5.26 2.70 4.90
N PRO A 77 6.35 3.15 5.56
CA PRO A 77 7.23 2.27 6.30
C PRO A 77 6.50 1.62 7.48
N SER A 78 7.03 0.50 7.97
CA SER A 78 6.65 -0.03 9.29
C SER A 78 7.54 0.59 10.38
N ILE A 79 7.29 0.27 11.65
CA ILE A 79 8.16 0.72 12.75
C ILE A 79 9.55 0.08 12.63
N GLU A 80 9.58 -1.19 12.22
CA GLU A 80 10.78 -2.02 12.12
C GLU A 80 11.62 -1.61 10.90
N ILE A 81 10.96 -1.24 9.78
CA ILE A 81 11.60 -0.84 8.54
C ILE A 81 11.20 0.59 8.21
N ARG A 82 12.08 1.56 8.57
CA ARG A 82 11.82 3.01 8.51
C ARG A 82 11.90 3.64 7.12
N GLU A 83 12.18 2.85 6.09
CA GLU A 83 12.29 3.33 4.71
C GLU A 83 11.33 2.56 3.80
N THR A 84 10.96 3.18 2.68
CA THR A 84 10.28 2.48 1.59
C THR A 84 11.13 2.49 0.32
N SER A 85 10.96 1.50 -0.54
CA SER A 85 11.53 1.48 -1.89
C SER A 85 10.70 2.22 -2.93
N ARG A 86 9.54 2.81 -2.57
CA ARG A 86 8.61 3.46 -3.51
C ARG A 86 9.24 4.53 -4.38
N LEU A 87 10.09 5.35 -3.78
CA LEU A 87 10.81 6.42 -4.45
C LEU A 87 11.80 5.85 -5.48
N LYS A 88 12.54 4.79 -5.12
CA LYS A 88 13.45 4.06 -6.02
C LYS A 88 12.69 3.36 -7.16
N GLU A 89 11.54 2.74 -6.84
CA GLU A 89 10.65 2.10 -7.83
C GLU A 89 10.12 3.10 -8.85
N LEU A 90 9.66 4.26 -8.39
CA LEU A 90 9.15 5.33 -9.27
C LEU A 90 10.23 5.81 -10.23
N TYR A 91 11.44 6.05 -9.74
CA TYR A 91 12.55 6.42 -10.61
C TYR A 91 12.95 5.33 -11.60
N SER A 92 12.88 4.06 -11.20
CA SER A 92 13.12 2.94 -12.12
C SER A 92 12.08 2.93 -13.24
N LEU A 93 10.80 3.13 -12.90
CA LEU A 93 9.71 3.22 -13.86
C LEU A 93 9.90 4.40 -14.83
N LEU A 94 10.23 5.58 -14.32
CA LEU A 94 10.49 6.76 -15.14
C LEU A 94 11.71 6.57 -16.06
N SER A 95 12.80 6.00 -15.53
CA SER A 95 14.00 5.73 -16.32
C SER A 95 13.73 4.74 -17.46
N GLN A 96 12.92 3.71 -17.19
CA GLN A 96 12.49 2.76 -18.22
C GLN A 96 11.62 3.42 -19.29
N ALA A 97 10.63 4.24 -18.88
CA ALA A 97 9.71 4.89 -19.80
C ALA A 97 10.42 5.89 -20.74
N VAL A 98 11.44 6.59 -20.25
CA VAL A 98 12.23 7.56 -21.05
C VAL A 98 13.40 6.89 -21.79
N GLY A 99 13.70 5.62 -21.48
CA GLY A 99 14.79 4.87 -22.12
C GLY A 99 16.19 5.27 -21.66
N VAL A 100 16.32 6.03 -20.57
CA VAL A 100 17.61 6.50 -20.04
C VAL A 100 17.64 6.38 -18.52
N LYS A 101 18.83 6.16 -17.96
CA LYS A 101 19.02 6.21 -16.51
C LYS A 101 19.00 7.67 -16.04
N LEU A 102 17.91 8.09 -15.40
CA LEU A 102 17.78 9.45 -14.87
C LEU A 102 18.82 9.70 -13.76
N ARG A 103 19.07 10.94 -13.33
CA ARG A 103 19.93 11.17 -12.15
C ARG A 103 19.11 11.04 -10.87
N TRP A 104 19.59 10.24 -9.92
CA TRP A 104 19.01 10.17 -8.57
C TRP A 104 19.62 11.28 -7.72
N VAL A 105 18.82 12.25 -7.30
CA VAL A 105 19.25 13.26 -6.33
C VAL A 105 19.02 12.67 -4.95
N LYS A 106 20.11 12.47 -4.20
CA LYS A 106 20.06 12.02 -2.80
C LYS A 106 19.69 13.18 -1.89
#